data_AF-A0A1C3DA76-F1
#
_entry.id   AF-A0A1C3DA76-F1
#
_cell.length_a   1.000
_cell.length_b   1.000
_cell.length_c   1.000
_cell.angle_alpha   90.00
_cell.angle_beta   90.00
_cell.angle_gamma   90.00
#
_symmetry.space_group_name_H-M   'P 1'
#
loop_
_entity.id
_entity.type
_entity.pdbx_description
1 polymer ?
#
loop_
_entity_poly.entity_id
_entity_poly.type
_entity_poly.pdbx_seq_one_letter_code
_entity_poly.pdbx_strand_id
1 'polypeptide(L)'
;MEIERINEHTVKFYISYVDIEERGFDREEIWYNRERSEELFWEMMDEVHGESDFSLDGPLWIQVQALEKGLEVVVTKAQLSKDGSKLELPLPEEKWREFSLSAGEKVESLFGHHFHFGQNGDAEEREEQDVLQFILSFKDIEDVISLAHRADFSRLSNRLFQFEGRYYLFVEFDERYTEQEVDNMLSLLLEYGSDSQLTIYRLEEYGTEIMGDNALETIKTYFPAL
;
A
#
# COMPACT_ATOMS: atom_id res chain seq x y z
N MET A 1 25.03 -20.65 8.20
CA MET A 1 23.58 -20.45 8.47
C MET A 1 23.20 -21.03 9.83
N GLU A 2 22.32 -20.37 10.58
CA GLU A 2 21.65 -20.91 11.79
C GLU A 2 20.13 -20.90 11.60
N ILE A 3 19.45 -21.97 12.01
CA ILE A 3 17.98 -22.14 11.86
C ILE A 3 17.38 -22.29 13.26
N GLU A 4 16.36 -21.50 13.57
CA GLU A 4 15.60 -21.56 14.82
C GLU A 4 14.11 -21.74 14.53
N ARG A 5 13.52 -22.83 15.05
CA ARG A 5 12.07 -23.06 14.94
C ARG A 5 11.35 -22.33 16.07
N ILE A 6 10.59 -21.29 15.70
CA ILE A 6 9.79 -20.52 16.65
C ILE A 6 8.49 -21.25 16.98
N ASN A 7 7.80 -21.81 15.98
CA ASN A 7 6.59 -22.63 16.17
C ASN A 7 6.33 -23.55 14.95
N GLU A 8 5.13 -24.14 14.84
CA GLU A 8 4.76 -25.03 13.71
C GLU A 8 4.50 -24.29 12.39
N HIS A 9 4.27 -22.99 12.45
CA HIS A 9 3.93 -22.12 11.33
C HIS A 9 4.99 -21.05 11.06
N THR A 10 5.97 -20.86 11.96
CA THR A 10 6.99 -19.82 11.91
C THR A 10 8.37 -20.40 12.08
N VAL A 11 9.24 -20.14 11.12
CA VAL A 11 10.66 -20.49 11.16
C VAL A 11 11.49 -19.21 11.08
N LYS A 12 12.58 -19.15 11.84
CA LYS A 12 13.53 -18.05 11.86
C LYS A 12 14.89 -18.56 11.38
N PHE A 13 15.54 -17.77 10.55
CA PHE A 13 16.84 -18.08 9.95
C PHE A 13 17.78 -16.92 10.16
N TYR A 14 19.05 -17.24 10.41
CA TYR A 14 20.13 -16.28 10.40
C TYR A 14 21.16 -16.68 9.34
N ILE A 15 21.44 -15.76 8.43
CA ILE A 15 22.43 -15.93 7.37
C ILE A 15 23.48 -14.83 7.49
N SER A 16 24.76 -15.19 7.50
CA SER A 16 25.84 -14.20 7.58
C SER A 16 26.08 -13.53 6.22
N TYR A 17 26.70 -12.36 6.20
CA TYR A 17 27.08 -11.72 4.92
C TYR A 17 28.06 -12.57 4.10
N VAL A 18 28.95 -13.30 4.79
CA VAL A 18 29.89 -14.23 4.13
C VAL A 18 29.12 -15.36 3.44
N ASP A 19 28.12 -15.93 4.11
CA ASP A 19 27.24 -16.98 3.56
C ASP A 19 26.42 -16.49 2.35
N ILE A 20 26.03 -15.22 2.33
CA ILE A 20 25.29 -14.57 1.23
C ILE A 20 26.19 -14.40 0.00
N GLU A 21 27.40 -13.87 0.21
CA GLU A 21 28.38 -13.65 -0.85
C GLU A 21 28.89 -14.97 -1.46
N GLU A 22 29.07 -16.03 -0.65
CA GLU A 22 29.44 -17.36 -1.13
C GLU A 22 28.37 -18.01 -2.02
N ARG A 23 27.10 -17.63 -1.83
CA ARG A 23 25.97 -18.05 -2.68
C ARG A 23 25.80 -17.17 -3.93
N GLY A 24 26.64 -16.14 -4.09
CA GLY A 24 26.64 -15.27 -5.26
C GLY A 24 25.57 -14.17 -5.23
N PHE A 25 25.06 -13.83 -4.05
CA PHE A 25 24.11 -12.74 -3.86
C PHE A 25 24.82 -11.51 -3.29
N ASP A 26 24.50 -10.33 -3.81
CA ASP A 26 24.92 -9.06 -3.22
C ASP A 26 23.92 -8.57 -2.16
N ARG A 27 24.44 -7.97 -1.08
CA ARG A 27 23.64 -7.42 0.02
C ARG A 27 22.57 -6.41 -0.43
N GLU A 28 22.84 -5.69 -1.52
CA GLU A 28 21.93 -4.69 -2.09
C GLU A 28 20.90 -5.36 -3.01
N GLU A 29 21.26 -6.44 -3.70
CA GLU A 29 20.35 -7.18 -4.58
C GLU A 29 19.24 -7.89 -3.80
N ILE A 30 19.51 -8.36 -2.58
CA ILE A 30 18.48 -8.97 -1.73
C ILE A 30 17.35 -7.98 -1.39
N TRP A 31 17.65 -6.69 -1.31
CA TRP A 31 16.67 -5.66 -0.96
C TRP A 31 15.95 -5.06 -2.17
N TYR A 32 16.66 -4.86 -3.27
CA TYR A 32 16.12 -4.16 -4.43
C TYR A 32 15.65 -5.09 -5.54
N ASN A 33 16.06 -6.37 -5.52
CA ASN A 33 15.70 -7.33 -6.54
C ASN A 33 14.83 -8.44 -5.94
N ARG A 34 13.54 -8.33 -6.21
CA ARG A 34 12.53 -9.29 -5.76
C ARG A 34 12.86 -10.72 -6.22
N GLU A 35 13.24 -10.92 -7.48
CA GLU A 35 13.54 -12.26 -8.01
C GLU A 35 14.72 -12.90 -7.27
N ARG A 36 15.78 -12.12 -7.02
CA ARG A 36 16.95 -12.57 -6.23
C ARG A 36 16.60 -12.89 -4.79
N SER A 37 15.74 -12.08 -4.17
CA SER A 37 15.28 -12.31 -2.80
C SER A 37 14.43 -13.59 -2.68
N GLU A 38 13.62 -13.90 -3.70
CA GLU A 38 12.82 -15.12 -3.77
C GLU A 38 13.72 -16.35 -4.01
N GLU A 39 14.73 -16.25 -4.90
CA GLU A 39 15.70 -17.32 -5.14
C GLU A 39 16.44 -17.72 -3.86
N LEU A 40 17.02 -16.75 -3.14
CA LEU A 40 17.71 -17.00 -1.87
C LEU A 40 16.77 -17.68 -0.87
N PHE A 41 15.53 -17.20 -0.74
CA PHE A 41 14.54 -17.77 0.16
C PHE A 41 14.21 -19.24 -0.17
N TRP A 42 14.00 -19.56 -1.45
CA TRP A 42 13.73 -20.93 -1.87
C TRP A 42 14.91 -21.85 -1.59
N GLU A 43 16.14 -21.40 -1.82
CA GLU A 43 17.35 -22.15 -1.45
C GLU A 43 17.43 -22.38 0.06
N MET A 44 17.14 -21.37 0.88
CA MET A 44 17.12 -21.53 2.34
C MET A 44 16.04 -22.54 2.79
N MET A 45 14.86 -22.52 2.15
CA MET A 45 13.75 -23.42 2.49
C MET A 45 13.97 -24.86 1.99
N ASP A 46 14.69 -25.05 0.89
CA ASP A 46 15.09 -26.36 0.38
C ASP A 46 16.16 -27.02 1.26
N GLU A 47 17.11 -26.23 1.80
CA GLU A 47 18.09 -26.73 2.78
C GLU A 47 17.40 -27.22 4.08
N VAL A 48 16.23 -26.67 4.41
CA VAL A 48 15.39 -27.03 5.56
C VAL A 48 14.50 -28.25 5.30
N HIS A 49 14.26 -28.63 4.03
CA HIS A 49 13.42 -29.79 3.66
C HIS A 49 13.96 -31.14 4.13
N GLY A 50 15.21 -31.20 4.62
CA GLY A 50 15.79 -32.41 5.20
C GLY A 50 15.25 -32.81 6.57
N GLU A 51 14.66 -31.90 7.36
CA GLU A 51 14.26 -32.18 8.75
C GLU A 51 12.84 -31.73 9.15
N SER A 52 12.07 -31.11 8.26
CA SER A 52 10.79 -30.48 8.63
C SER A 52 9.66 -30.80 7.67
N ASP A 53 8.54 -31.31 8.22
CA ASP A 53 7.24 -31.54 7.56
C ASP A 53 6.51 -30.19 7.25
N PHE A 54 7.27 -29.15 6.89
CA PHE A 54 6.72 -27.84 6.53
C PHE A 54 6.24 -27.90 5.08
N SER A 55 4.98 -28.30 4.90
CA SER A 55 4.33 -28.22 3.60
C SER A 55 4.18 -26.76 3.16
N LEU A 56 4.95 -26.39 2.13
CA LEU A 56 4.96 -25.07 1.46
C LEU A 56 3.64 -24.70 0.74
N ASP A 57 2.54 -25.37 1.08
CA ASP A 57 1.24 -25.13 0.45
C ASP A 57 0.54 -23.96 1.15
N GLY A 58 0.57 -22.79 0.51
CA GLY A 58 -0.15 -21.59 0.92
C GLY A 58 0.69 -20.30 0.94
N PRO A 59 0.05 -19.15 1.15
CA PRO A 59 0.72 -17.86 1.24
C PRO A 59 1.70 -17.79 2.43
N LEU A 60 2.90 -17.27 2.16
CA LEU A 60 3.97 -17.13 3.14
C LEU A 60 4.20 -15.65 3.44
N TRP A 61 4.41 -15.35 4.72
CA TRP A 61 4.80 -14.05 5.21
C TRP A 61 6.29 -14.06 5.52
N ILE A 62 7.04 -13.14 4.91
CA ILE A 62 8.49 -13.07 5.05
C ILE A 62 8.88 -11.72 5.64
N GLN A 63 9.55 -11.76 6.78
CA GLN A 63 10.14 -10.59 7.41
C GLN A 63 11.66 -10.72 7.37
N VAL A 64 12.36 -9.69 6.91
CA VAL A 64 13.82 -9.67 6.86
C VAL A 64 14.33 -8.50 7.69
N GLN A 65 15.31 -8.74 8.56
CA GLN A 65 15.99 -7.75 9.38
C GLN A 65 17.48 -7.77 9.07
N ALA A 66 18.07 -6.61 8.81
CA ALA A 66 19.51 -6.48 8.67
C ALA A 66 20.17 -6.40 10.05
N LEU A 67 21.18 -7.23 10.28
CA LEU A 67 22.03 -7.21 11.46
C LEU A 67 23.45 -6.80 11.06
N GLU A 68 24.29 -6.41 12.03
CA GLU A 68 25.67 -5.98 11.76
C GLU A 68 26.54 -7.04 11.07
N LYS A 69 26.18 -8.33 11.19
CA LYS A 69 26.96 -9.46 10.66
C LYS A 69 26.19 -10.38 9.70
N GLY A 70 24.93 -10.06 9.39
CA GLY A 70 24.11 -10.89 8.52
C GLY A 70 22.68 -10.38 8.37
N LEU A 71 21.81 -11.26 7.87
CA LEU A 71 20.37 -11.06 7.77
C LEU A 71 19.66 -12.07 8.68
N GLU A 72 18.64 -11.58 9.38
CA GLU A 72 17.67 -12.41 10.08
C GLU A 72 16.37 -12.45 9.27
N VAL A 73 15.92 -13.65 8.91
CA VAL A 73 14.71 -13.87 8.11
C VAL A 73 13.71 -14.67 8.94
N VAL A 74 12.50 -14.16 9.11
CA VAL A 74 11.39 -14.83 9.80
C VAL A 74 10.29 -15.11 8.80
N VAL A 75 9.89 -16.37 8.71
CA VAL A 75 8.96 -16.88 7.71
C VAL A 75 7.77 -17.47 8.43
N THR A 76 6.57 -16.93 8.19
CA THR A 76 5.33 -17.38 8.83
C THR A 76 4.34 -17.82 7.77
N LYS A 77 3.80 -19.03 7.90
CA LYS A 77 2.70 -19.51 7.07
C LYS A 77 1.42 -18.74 7.42
N ALA A 78 0.83 -18.08 6.44
CA ALA A 78 -0.48 -17.44 6.63
C ALA A 78 -1.56 -18.53 6.63
N GLN A 79 -2.48 -18.44 7.60
CA GLN A 79 -3.64 -19.33 7.68
C GLN A 79 -4.84 -18.61 7.10
N LEU A 80 -5.62 -19.33 6.30
CA LEU A 80 -6.87 -18.80 5.77
C LEU A 80 -7.91 -18.80 6.90
N SER A 81 -8.57 -17.66 7.11
CA SER A 81 -9.69 -17.59 8.05
C SER A 81 -10.79 -18.59 7.65
N LYS A 82 -11.59 -19.03 8.63
CA LYS A 82 -12.69 -20.01 8.42
C LYS A 82 -13.72 -19.58 7.35
N ASP A 83 -13.73 -18.30 6.98
CA ASP A 83 -14.62 -17.71 5.98
C ASP A 83 -14.02 -17.65 4.56
N GLY A 84 -12.74 -18.03 4.38
CA GLY A 84 -12.09 -18.10 3.06
C GLY A 84 -11.75 -16.75 2.42
N SER A 85 -12.17 -15.65 3.03
CA SER A 85 -12.10 -14.29 2.50
C SER A 85 -10.93 -13.45 3.05
N LYS A 86 -10.27 -13.90 4.12
CA LYS A 86 -9.21 -13.13 4.78
C LYS A 86 -8.02 -14.00 5.17
N LEU A 87 -6.81 -13.50 4.85
CA LEU A 87 -5.55 -14.07 5.32
C LEU A 87 -5.33 -13.62 6.77
N GLU A 88 -5.21 -14.58 7.70
CA GLU A 88 -4.90 -14.31 9.10
C GLU A 88 -3.51 -14.86 9.44
N LEU A 89 -2.68 -14.02 10.07
CA LEU A 89 -1.38 -14.43 10.59
C LEU A 89 -1.57 -14.92 12.04
N PRO A 90 -1.07 -16.09 12.44
CA PRO A 90 -1.19 -16.56 13.82
C PRO A 90 -0.18 -15.85 14.76
N LEU A 91 -0.28 -14.52 14.87
CA LEU A 91 0.56 -13.70 15.75
C LEU A 91 -0.18 -13.31 17.04
N PRO A 92 0.51 -13.08 18.18
CA PRO A 92 -0.08 -12.52 19.39
C PRO A 92 -0.54 -11.06 19.18
N GLU A 93 -1.63 -10.63 19.81
CA GLU A 93 -2.24 -9.27 19.64
C GLU A 93 -1.26 -8.10 19.80
N GLU A 94 -0.27 -8.23 20.67
CA GLU A 94 0.76 -7.20 20.88
C GLU A 94 1.65 -7.03 19.63
N LYS A 95 1.97 -8.14 18.95
CA LYS A 95 2.69 -8.12 17.67
C LYS A 95 1.79 -7.74 16.50
N TRP A 96 0.47 -7.92 16.61
CA TRP A 96 -0.47 -7.39 15.64
C TRP A 96 -0.49 -5.85 15.62
N ARG A 97 -0.35 -5.17 16.77
CA ARG A 97 -0.26 -3.70 16.79
C ARG A 97 1.04 -3.20 16.15
N GLU A 98 2.17 -3.82 16.47
CA GLU A 98 3.46 -3.51 15.84
C GLU A 98 3.46 -3.86 14.34
N PHE A 99 2.74 -4.93 13.97
CA PHE A 99 2.48 -5.33 12.59
C PHE A 99 1.57 -4.34 11.84
N SER A 100 0.48 -3.85 12.43
CA SER A 100 -0.39 -2.85 11.80
C SER A 100 0.35 -1.54 11.58
N LEU A 101 1.28 -1.19 12.48
CA LEU A 101 2.13 0.00 12.32
C LEU A 101 3.17 -0.20 11.21
N SER A 102 3.83 -1.37 11.14
CA SER A 102 4.88 -1.63 10.13
C SER A 102 4.38 -2.11 8.75
N ALA A 103 3.21 -2.77 8.71
CA ALA A 103 2.46 -3.01 7.49
C ALA A 103 1.76 -1.72 7.04
N GLY A 104 1.33 -0.86 7.99
CA GLY A 104 0.98 0.54 7.75
C GLY A 104 2.09 1.25 6.99
N GLU A 105 3.34 1.18 7.46
CA GLU A 105 4.50 1.81 6.81
C GLU A 105 4.86 1.25 5.41
N LYS A 106 4.61 -0.04 5.13
CA LYS A 106 4.90 -0.64 3.81
C LYS A 106 3.73 -0.57 2.83
N VAL A 107 2.49 -0.63 3.32
CA VAL A 107 1.30 -0.26 2.57
C VAL A 107 1.37 1.26 2.29
N GLU A 108 1.87 2.09 3.21
CA GLU A 108 2.31 3.48 2.99
C GLU A 108 3.46 3.60 1.98
N SER A 109 4.26 2.59 1.66
CA SER A 109 5.20 2.74 0.53
C SER A 109 4.51 2.60 -0.83
N LEU A 110 3.34 1.94 -0.86
CA LEU A 110 2.48 1.78 -2.04
C LEU A 110 1.33 2.83 -2.08
N PHE A 111 0.92 3.36 -0.92
CA PHE A 111 -0.12 4.38 -0.72
C PHE A 111 0.42 5.76 -0.30
N GLY A 112 1.64 5.86 0.22
CA GLY A 112 2.23 7.08 0.80
C GLY A 112 2.89 8.01 -0.20
N HIS A 113 2.76 7.73 -1.49
CA HIS A 113 2.84 8.79 -2.48
C HIS A 113 1.57 9.67 -2.54
N HIS A 114 0.52 9.32 -1.78
CA HIS A 114 -0.74 10.07 -1.74
C HIS A 114 -1.01 10.90 -0.47
N PHE A 115 -0.15 10.87 0.54
CA PHE A 115 -0.35 11.67 1.75
C PHE A 115 0.41 12.99 1.69
N HIS A 116 -0.24 14.03 1.17
CA HIS A 116 0.20 15.40 1.39
C HIS A 116 -0.24 15.89 2.77
N PHE A 117 0.57 15.63 3.80
CA PHE A 117 0.50 16.41 5.03
C PHE A 117 0.75 17.89 4.67
N GLY A 118 -0.29 18.71 4.82
CA GLY A 118 -0.16 20.16 4.84
C GLY A 118 0.62 20.60 6.07
N GLN A 119 1.95 20.53 6.00
CA GLN A 119 2.79 21.16 7.00
C GLN A 119 2.72 22.67 6.83
N ASN A 120 2.09 23.35 7.80
CA ASN A 120 2.55 24.65 8.24
C ASN A 120 2.20 24.88 9.71
N GLY A 121 3.24 24.96 10.53
CA GLY A 121 3.33 25.93 11.63
C GLY A 121 2.76 25.49 12.98
N ASP A 122 3.71 25.26 13.88
CA ASP A 122 3.61 25.33 15.34
C ASP A 122 3.08 24.10 16.09
N ALA A 123 4.01 23.54 16.86
CA ALA A 123 3.83 22.47 17.81
C ALA A 123 2.83 22.86 18.90
N GLU A 124 1.59 22.38 18.75
CA GLU A 124 0.69 22.09 19.86
C GLU A 124 -0.03 20.77 19.52
N GLU A 125 0.08 19.80 20.44
CA GLU A 125 -0.66 18.54 20.44
C GLU A 125 -2.17 18.81 20.30
N ARG A 126 -2.65 18.86 19.06
CA ARG A 126 -4.04 18.58 18.71
C ARG A 126 -4.04 17.19 18.11
N GLU A 127 -5.00 16.37 18.50
CA GLU A 127 -5.31 15.13 17.79
C GLU A 127 -5.54 15.52 16.31
N GLU A 128 -4.50 15.36 15.49
CA GLU A 128 -4.56 15.62 14.05
C GLU A 128 -5.51 14.58 13.49
N GLN A 129 -6.69 15.06 13.14
CA GLN A 129 -7.73 14.30 12.49
C GLN A 129 -7.21 13.92 11.10
N ASP A 130 -6.82 12.67 10.90
CA ASP A 130 -6.24 12.17 9.64
C ASP A 130 -7.25 12.33 8.48
N VAL A 131 -7.07 13.37 7.68
CA VAL A 131 -7.84 13.57 6.44
C VAL A 131 -7.14 12.81 5.31
N LEU A 132 -7.83 11.89 4.66
CA LEU A 132 -7.24 11.09 3.58
C LEU A 132 -7.44 11.79 2.24
N GLN A 133 -6.35 11.95 1.48
CA GLN A 133 -6.36 12.65 0.20
C GLN A 133 -5.84 11.75 -0.92
N PHE A 134 -6.46 11.83 -2.09
CA PHE A 134 -6.04 11.09 -3.28
C PHE A 134 -6.17 11.96 -4.53
N ILE A 135 -5.35 11.67 -5.52
CA ILE A 135 -5.26 12.31 -6.82
C ILE A 135 -5.33 11.20 -7.88
N LEU A 136 -6.39 11.23 -8.66
CA LEU A 136 -6.59 10.31 -9.77
C LEU A 136 -6.29 11.01 -11.09
N SER A 137 -5.62 10.32 -11.99
CA SER A 137 -5.35 10.77 -13.35
C SER A 137 -6.25 10.06 -14.36
N PHE A 138 -6.74 10.83 -15.32
CA PHE A 138 -7.61 10.37 -16.41
C PHE A 138 -7.02 10.84 -17.74
N LYS A 139 -7.15 10.00 -18.77
CA LYS A 139 -6.67 10.34 -20.12
C LYS A 139 -7.63 11.30 -20.79
N ASP A 140 -8.93 11.04 -20.66
CA ASP A 140 -10.00 11.80 -21.30
C ASP A 140 -11.01 12.30 -20.26
N ILE A 141 -11.63 13.45 -20.54
CA ILE A 141 -12.68 14.01 -19.66
C ILE A 141 -13.93 13.12 -19.61
N GLU A 142 -14.17 12.34 -20.67
CA GLU A 142 -15.31 11.43 -20.78
C GLU A 142 -15.30 10.40 -19.64
N ASP A 143 -14.14 9.90 -19.23
CA ASP A 143 -14.00 8.97 -18.11
C ASP A 143 -14.46 9.62 -16.79
N VAL A 144 -14.16 10.91 -16.60
CA VAL A 144 -14.59 11.70 -15.43
C VAL A 144 -16.10 11.93 -15.46
N ILE A 145 -16.68 12.17 -16.65
CA ILE A 145 -18.13 12.33 -16.83
C ILE A 145 -18.86 11.03 -16.52
N SER A 146 -18.35 9.90 -16.99
CA SER A 146 -18.89 8.58 -16.66
C SER A 146 -18.81 8.29 -15.17
N LEU A 147 -17.67 8.58 -14.54
CA LEU A 147 -17.49 8.45 -13.10
C LEU A 147 -18.53 9.27 -12.33
N ALA A 148 -18.71 10.55 -12.66
CA ALA A 148 -19.66 11.45 -11.99
C ALA A 148 -21.11 10.93 -11.97
N HIS A 149 -21.51 10.11 -12.96
CA HIS A 149 -22.83 9.52 -13.03
C HIS A 149 -22.95 8.15 -12.32
N ARG A 150 -21.82 7.51 -12.00
CA ARG A 150 -21.78 6.14 -11.49
C ARG A 150 -22.27 6.00 -10.06
N ALA A 151 -21.99 6.98 -9.22
CA ALA A 151 -22.32 7.01 -7.81
C ALA A 151 -22.72 8.42 -7.33
N ASP A 152 -23.06 8.53 -6.04
CA ASP A 152 -23.30 9.80 -5.38
C ASP A 152 -22.03 10.25 -4.65
N PHE A 153 -21.45 11.36 -5.12
CA PHE A 153 -20.24 11.96 -4.56
C PHE A 153 -20.53 13.26 -3.81
N SER A 154 -21.80 13.56 -3.50
CA SER A 154 -22.21 14.81 -2.83
C SER A 154 -21.57 15.05 -1.46
N ARG A 155 -21.06 13.99 -0.81
CA ARG A 155 -20.35 14.09 0.47
C ARG A 155 -18.83 14.09 0.33
N LEU A 156 -18.33 13.79 -0.87
CA LEU A 156 -16.90 13.67 -1.13
C LEU A 156 -16.38 15.03 -1.61
N SER A 157 -15.46 15.62 -0.85
CA SER A 157 -14.78 16.83 -1.31
C SER A 157 -13.90 16.46 -2.51
N ASN A 158 -14.11 17.13 -3.65
CA ASN A 158 -13.38 16.83 -4.87
C ASN A 158 -13.22 18.04 -5.78
N ARG A 159 -12.06 18.12 -6.46
CA ARG A 159 -11.66 19.20 -7.37
C ARG A 159 -11.03 18.62 -8.63
N LEU A 160 -11.28 19.24 -9.78
CA LEU A 160 -10.80 18.77 -11.07
C LEU A 160 -9.81 19.77 -11.69
N PHE A 161 -8.66 19.26 -12.10
CA PHE A 161 -7.57 20.00 -12.74
C PHE A 161 -7.22 19.41 -14.10
N GLN A 162 -6.62 20.22 -14.95
CA GLN A 162 -5.94 19.81 -16.16
C GLN A 162 -4.45 20.11 -16.03
N PHE A 163 -3.61 19.13 -16.32
CA PHE A 163 -2.16 19.31 -16.30
C PHE A 163 -1.51 18.40 -17.35
N GLU A 164 -0.54 18.93 -18.11
CA GLU A 164 0.21 18.18 -19.15
C GLU A 164 -0.67 17.37 -20.14
N GLY A 165 -1.86 17.90 -20.48
CA GLY A 165 -2.79 17.24 -21.42
C GLY A 165 -3.59 16.07 -20.83
N ARG A 166 -3.58 15.91 -19.50
CA ARG A 166 -4.38 14.94 -18.75
C ARG A 166 -5.27 15.63 -17.73
N TYR A 167 -6.27 14.91 -17.25
CA TYR A 167 -7.19 15.38 -16.23
C TYR A 167 -6.84 14.75 -14.88
N TYR A 168 -6.89 15.54 -13.82
CA TYR A 168 -6.56 15.12 -12.47
C TYR A 168 -7.70 15.46 -11.52
N LEU A 169 -8.25 14.45 -10.87
CA LEU A 169 -9.28 14.59 -9.84
C LEU A 169 -8.62 14.46 -8.48
N PHE A 170 -8.61 15.54 -7.73
CA PHE A 170 -8.30 15.51 -6.30
C PHE A 170 -9.57 15.14 -5.53
N VAL A 171 -9.46 14.21 -4.58
CA VAL A 171 -10.52 13.79 -3.67
C VAL A 171 -10.01 13.79 -2.24
N GLU A 172 -10.86 14.21 -1.32
CA GLU A 172 -10.55 14.32 0.10
C GLU A 172 -11.68 13.68 0.93
N PHE A 173 -11.30 12.74 1.79
CA PHE A 173 -12.17 12.05 2.72
C PHE A 173 -11.98 12.61 4.12
N ASP A 174 -13.06 13.18 4.67
CA ASP A 174 -13.10 13.62 6.05
C ASP A 174 -13.25 12.43 7.02
N GLU A 175 -13.16 12.69 8.32
CA GLU A 175 -13.26 11.66 9.37
C GLU A 175 -14.62 10.95 9.44
N ARG A 176 -15.63 11.42 8.70
CA ARG A 176 -16.96 10.79 8.71
C ARG A 176 -16.98 9.50 7.90
N TYR A 177 -15.94 9.27 7.09
CA TYR A 177 -15.77 8.06 6.31
C TYR A 177 -15.08 6.97 7.14
N THR A 178 -15.69 5.79 7.18
CA THR A 178 -15.02 4.59 7.69
C THR A 178 -14.00 4.06 6.68
N GLU A 179 -12.97 3.34 7.13
CA GLU A 179 -11.97 2.72 6.24
C GLU A 179 -12.61 1.91 5.11
N GLN A 180 -13.65 1.13 5.43
CA GLN A 180 -14.38 0.34 4.43
C GLN A 180 -15.09 1.22 3.39
N GLU A 181 -15.63 2.38 3.79
CA GLU A 181 -16.26 3.32 2.86
C GLU A 181 -15.23 4.00 1.96
N VAL A 182 -14.06 4.35 2.50
CA VAL A 182 -12.93 4.88 1.72
C VAL A 182 -12.50 3.85 0.68
N ASP A 183 -12.23 2.61 1.09
CA ASP A 183 -11.81 1.53 0.19
C ASP A 183 -12.83 1.27 -0.92
N ASN A 184 -14.13 1.24 -0.56
CA ASN A 184 -15.20 1.05 -1.54
C ASN A 184 -15.28 2.22 -2.54
N MET A 185 -15.15 3.46 -2.05
CA MET A 185 -15.19 4.65 -2.91
C MET A 185 -13.97 4.73 -3.80
N LEU A 186 -12.78 4.50 -3.26
CA LEU A 186 -11.53 4.49 -4.00
C LEU A 186 -11.54 3.41 -5.09
N SER A 187 -12.08 2.23 -4.79
CA SER A 187 -12.27 1.16 -5.78
C SER A 187 -13.13 1.61 -6.96
N LEU A 188 -14.19 2.40 -6.72
CA LEU A 188 -15.02 2.97 -7.79
C LEU A 188 -14.25 4.03 -8.58
N LEU A 189 -13.51 4.92 -7.92
CA LEU A 189 -12.73 5.97 -8.57
C LEU A 189 -11.66 5.36 -9.50
N LEU A 190 -10.97 4.31 -9.04
CA LEU A 190 -9.92 3.60 -9.77
C LEU A 190 -10.44 2.71 -10.92
N GLU A 191 -11.76 2.52 -11.05
CA GLU A 191 -12.34 1.86 -12.24
C GLU A 191 -12.25 2.77 -13.48
N TYR A 192 -12.32 4.09 -13.29
CA TYR A 192 -12.34 5.10 -14.36
C TYR A 192 -11.01 5.85 -14.49
N GLY A 193 -10.24 5.92 -13.40
CA GLY A 193 -8.96 6.63 -13.34
C GLY A 193 -7.82 5.73 -12.91
N SER A 194 -6.61 6.28 -12.95
CA SER A 194 -5.43 5.63 -12.36
C SER A 194 -4.86 6.52 -11.26
N ASP A 195 -4.35 5.90 -10.20
CA ASP A 195 -3.56 6.57 -9.17
C ASP A 195 -2.51 7.51 -9.78
N SER A 196 -2.31 8.66 -9.15
CA SER A 196 -1.27 9.60 -9.53
C SER A 196 -0.40 9.99 -8.35
N GLN A 197 0.91 9.88 -8.57
CA GLN A 197 1.94 10.29 -7.61
C GLN A 197 2.15 11.81 -7.58
N LEU A 198 1.28 12.59 -8.23
CA LEU A 198 1.37 14.05 -8.23
C LEU A 198 0.84 14.59 -6.92
N THR A 199 1.42 15.71 -6.51
CA THR A 199 1.02 16.45 -5.32
C THR A 199 -0.11 17.43 -5.65
N ILE A 200 -1.01 17.70 -4.71
CA ILE A 200 -2.03 18.75 -4.90
C ILE A 200 -1.38 20.12 -5.15
N TYR A 201 -0.30 20.45 -4.42
CA TYR A 201 0.43 21.71 -4.57
C TYR A 201 0.96 21.94 -5.99
N ARG A 202 1.43 20.89 -6.65
CA ARG A 202 1.89 20.98 -8.05
C ARG A 202 0.73 21.23 -9.02
N LEU A 203 -0.43 20.65 -8.76
CA LEU A 203 -1.64 20.91 -9.55
C LEU A 203 -2.19 22.32 -9.30
N GLU A 204 -2.13 22.82 -8.08
CA GLU A 204 -2.53 24.19 -7.76
C GLU A 204 -1.58 25.25 -8.32
N GLU A 205 -0.27 24.96 -8.35
CA GLU A 205 0.73 25.92 -8.81
C GLU A 205 0.92 25.90 -10.33
N TYR A 206 0.87 24.71 -10.96
CA TYR A 206 1.17 24.54 -12.40
C TYR A 206 0.02 23.96 -13.22
N GLY A 207 -1.00 23.40 -12.57
CA GLY A 207 -2.21 22.91 -13.23
C GLY A 207 -3.20 24.02 -13.51
N THR A 208 -4.18 23.73 -14.37
CA THR A 208 -5.34 24.58 -14.61
C THR A 208 -6.54 23.97 -13.89
N GLU A 209 -7.06 24.65 -12.87
CA GLU A 209 -8.30 24.23 -12.21
C GLU A 209 -9.47 24.38 -13.19
N ILE A 210 -10.16 23.28 -13.48
CA ILE A 210 -11.32 23.25 -14.38
C ILE A 210 -12.60 23.48 -13.58
N MET A 211 -12.72 22.77 -12.45
CA MET A 211 -13.84 22.88 -11.52
C MET A 211 -13.31 22.76 -10.10
N GLY A 212 -13.57 23.80 -9.31
CA GLY A 212 -13.40 23.74 -7.86
C GLY A 212 -14.54 22.98 -7.19
N ASP A 213 -14.44 22.86 -5.87
CA ASP A 213 -15.37 22.21 -4.93
C ASP A 213 -16.60 21.52 -5.54
N ASN A 214 -16.72 20.21 -5.30
CA ASN A 214 -17.79 19.35 -5.83
C ASN A 214 -17.76 19.28 -7.38
N ALA A 215 -16.56 19.10 -7.94
CA ALA A 215 -16.36 18.98 -9.38
C ALA A 215 -17.23 17.87 -10.01
N LEU A 216 -17.32 16.69 -9.41
CA LEU A 216 -18.14 15.58 -9.93
C LEU A 216 -19.64 15.91 -9.96
N GLU A 217 -20.16 16.61 -8.95
CA GLU A 217 -21.57 17.04 -8.93
C GLU A 217 -21.83 18.11 -9.99
N THR A 218 -20.88 19.03 -10.15
CA THR A 218 -20.92 20.05 -11.20
C THR A 218 -20.92 19.41 -12.58
N ILE A 219 -20.04 18.43 -12.83
CA ILE A 219 -20.00 17.68 -14.10
C ILE A 219 -21.35 17.02 -14.38
N LYS A 220 -21.92 16.32 -13.39
CA LYS A 220 -23.23 15.67 -13.51
C LYS A 220 -24.36 16.65 -13.84
N THR A 221 -24.23 17.91 -13.43
CA THR A 221 -25.22 18.96 -13.72
C THR A 221 -25.11 19.49 -15.15
N TYR A 222 -23.88 19.67 -15.65
CA TYR A 222 -23.64 20.28 -16.96
C TYR A 222 -23.55 19.27 -18.11
N PHE A 223 -23.18 18.03 -17.83
CA PHE A 223 -23.00 16.97 -18.83
C PHE A 223 -24.02 15.86 -18.59
N PRO A 224 -24.80 15.45 -19.61
CA PRO A 224 -25.66 14.28 -19.50
C PRO A 224 -24.85 12.98 -19.46
N ALA A 225 -25.43 11.92 -18.90
CA ALA A 225 -24.86 10.58 -18.99
C ALA A 225 -24.71 10.17 -20.46
N LEU A 226 -23.52 9.66 -20.82
CA LEU A 226 -23.19 9.11 -22.14
C LEU A 226 -23.88 7.77 -22.41
#